data_AF-A0A5C9BGV8-F1
#
_entry.id   AF-A0A5C9BGV8-F1
#
_cell.length_a   1.000
_cell.length_b   1.000
_cell.length_c   1.000
_cell.angle_alpha   90.00
_cell.angle_beta   90.00
_cell.angle_gamma   90.00
#
_symmetry.space_group_name_H-M   'P 1'
#
loop_
_entity.id
_entity.type
_entity.pdbx_description
1 polymer ?
#
loop_
_entity_poly.entity_id
_entity_poly.type
_entity_poly.pdbx_seq_one_letter_code
_entity_poly.pdbx_strand_id
1 'polypeptide(L)'
;MRTRICCVKVANNNPQRQRGREKLTCESGPRSRFGLLFLVAICWLLLTTVTTAADHLRDLQTAAIKNGYSPVGHWGVDPKNYKEWGTHSNRLIPVYTFGTRGAGDGVDLTSYLGKNSAYRSEAKLKAIYGRVPSNTLNPEAEYCDQTDLAALQRAAIKAGKKHVILVVFDGMDWQTTRNAAIYNERKVSYSEGRGTGTHFQNYTADGTTQYGFMCVAPHNDGTDNDVDTQTVTNPGGKILGGYNVKKGGPFPWSPKNDDIDYLTGRAPGGKTKGEHPYPDSANTAQAMTTGVKSYNNSINVDVTGQQVSAIAHEVQALGFSVGAVTSVPIGHATPACSYAHNVDRDDYQDLTRDLLGLPSIAHPKQPLAGLDVLIGGGFGDKATKTGQAVVDAVTGVATTSTASKGQGANFVPGNIWLTDVDRKAVDIANGGKYVVSQRAAGVSGRDNLKAAAERAANRWGERASSLRNGRWRLSTHRRPQQQSRVVHGGGS
;
A
#
# COMPACT_ATOMS: atom_id res chain seq x y z
N MET A 1 25.42 4.56 -8.50
CA MET A 1 25.09 3.96 -7.19
C MET A 1 23.58 3.98 -7.01
N ARG A 2 22.97 2.90 -6.50
CA ARG A 2 21.51 2.81 -6.24
C ARG A 2 21.28 2.61 -4.74
N THR A 3 21.06 3.70 -4.01
CA THR A 3 20.73 3.65 -2.58
C THR A 3 19.25 3.33 -2.42
N ARG A 4 18.89 2.36 -1.58
CA ARG A 4 17.49 2.01 -1.31
C ARG A 4 16.92 2.95 -0.24
N ILE A 5 15.72 3.47 -0.46
CA ILE A 5 14.96 4.14 0.59
C ILE A 5 14.35 3.04 1.47
N CYS A 6 14.63 3.08 2.77
CA CYS A 6 14.19 2.06 3.72
C CYS A 6 13.25 2.68 4.76
N CYS A 7 11.96 2.35 4.71
CA CYS A 7 10.99 2.79 5.72
C CYS A 7 11.08 1.92 6.97
N VAL A 8 11.88 2.36 7.95
CA VAL A 8 12.04 1.66 9.24
C VAL A 8 10.96 2.08 10.23
N LYS A 9 10.02 1.18 10.54
CA LYS A 9 9.12 1.28 11.70
C LYS A 9 9.66 0.34 12.78
N VAL A 10 10.32 0.89 13.80
CA VAL A 10 10.89 0.13 14.93
C VAL A 10 10.25 0.58 16.24
N ALA A 11 10.02 -0.39 17.12
CA ALA A 11 9.31 -0.23 18.37
C ALA A 11 10.08 0.60 19.42
N ASN A 12 9.32 1.28 20.28
CA ASN A 12 9.86 1.98 21.45
C ASN A 12 10.48 0.98 22.44
N ASN A 13 11.77 1.15 22.75
CA ASN A 13 12.42 0.50 23.89
C ASN A 13 13.14 1.56 24.74
N ASN A 14 12.74 1.65 26.01
CA ASN A 14 13.25 2.60 26.99
C ASN A 14 14.31 1.90 27.88
N PRO A 15 15.59 2.29 27.85
CA PRO A 15 16.62 1.63 28.65
C PRO A 15 16.83 2.33 30.00
N GLN A 16 16.43 1.67 31.09
CA GLN A 16 16.95 2.05 32.41
C GLN A 16 18.42 1.64 32.58
N ARG A 17 19.14 2.44 33.37
CA ARG A 17 20.57 2.27 33.67
C ARG A 17 20.82 1.10 34.62
N GLN A 18 21.91 0.37 34.40
CA GLN A 18 22.81 0.01 35.51
C GLN A 18 24.28 0.25 35.10
N ARG A 19 25.12 0.58 36.09
CA ARG A 19 26.56 0.79 35.94
C ARG A 19 27.28 -0.35 36.67
N GLY A 20 28.32 -0.92 36.06
CA GLY A 20 29.33 -1.74 36.72
C GLY A 20 30.71 -1.32 36.20
N ARG A 21 31.62 -0.97 37.11
CA ARG A 21 33.06 -0.77 36.81
C ARG A 21 33.79 -2.01 37.29
N GLU A 22 34.81 -2.43 36.55
CA GLU A 22 35.99 -3.01 37.18
C GLU A 22 37.26 -2.69 36.39
N LYS A 23 38.39 -2.64 37.09
CA LYS A 23 39.74 -2.32 36.57
C LYS A 23 40.59 -3.58 36.65
N LEU A 24 41.66 -3.68 35.85
CA LEU A 24 42.93 -4.26 36.34
C LEU A 24 44.15 -3.89 35.47
N THR A 25 45.29 -3.74 36.16
CA THR A 25 46.64 -3.33 35.73
C THR A 25 47.64 -3.98 36.70
N CYS A 26 48.92 -4.21 36.40
CA CYS A 26 49.77 -3.84 35.26
C CYS A 26 50.93 -4.86 35.14
N GLU A 27 51.78 -4.74 34.10
CA GLU A 27 53.22 -5.09 34.14
C GLU A 27 53.62 -6.57 34.42
N SER A 28 54.84 -7.06 34.15
CA SER A 28 55.99 -6.62 33.33
C SER A 28 56.95 -7.81 33.08
N GLY A 29 57.94 -7.66 32.21
CA GLY A 29 59.23 -8.36 32.36
C GLY A 29 59.67 -9.28 31.20
N PRO A 30 60.97 -9.43 30.92
CA PRO A 30 61.43 -9.71 29.55
C PRO A 30 62.24 -11.01 29.37
N ARG A 31 62.37 -11.48 28.12
CA ARG A 31 63.61 -12.09 27.59
C ARG A 31 63.63 -12.18 26.06
N SER A 32 64.84 -12.33 25.52
CA SER A 32 65.19 -12.10 24.13
C SER A 32 64.87 -13.27 23.19
N ARG A 33 64.65 -12.95 21.91
CA ARG A 33 65.33 -13.59 20.76
C ARG A 33 65.14 -12.77 19.48
N PHE A 34 66.25 -12.31 18.91
CA PHE A 34 66.30 -11.74 17.56
C PHE A 34 65.94 -12.82 16.52
N GLY A 35 65.29 -12.42 15.42
CA GLY A 35 65.24 -13.23 14.19
C GLY A 35 63.93 -13.94 13.84
N LEU A 36 62.80 -13.23 13.77
CA LEU A 36 61.73 -13.56 12.80
C LEU A 36 60.76 -12.39 12.46
N LEU A 37 61.21 -11.14 12.61
CA LEU A 37 60.46 -9.96 12.20
C LEU A 37 60.60 -9.74 10.69
N PHE A 38 59.73 -10.34 9.87
CA PHE A 38 59.27 -9.74 8.58
C PHE A 38 58.10 -10.46 7.87
N LEU A 39 57.64 -11.64 8.33
CA LEU A 39 56.66 -12.47 7.57
C LEU A 39 55.32 -12.77 8.27
N VAL A 40 55.06 -12.24 9.47
CA VAL A 40 53.75 -12.39 10.16
C VAL A 40 52.90 -11.10 10.10
N ALA A 41 53.52 -9.95 9.83
CA ALA A 41 52.82 -8.65 9.77
C ALA A 41 51.88 -8.47 8.57
N ILE A 42 52.01 -9.29 7.51
CA ILE A 42 51.25 -9.14 6.27
C ILE A 42 49.90 -9.87 6.33
N CYS A 43 49.78 -10.98 7.08
CA CYS A 43 48.51 -11.71 7.22
C CYS A 43 47.49 -11.06 8.18
N TRP A 44 47.89 -10.05 8.96
CA TRP A 44 46.97 -9.22 9.76
C TRP A 44 46.48 -7.95 9.04
N LEU A 45 46.92 -7.69 7.80
CA LEU A 45 46.46 -6.57 6.97
C LEU A 45 45.41 -6.95 5.90
N LEU A 46 44.87 -8.17 5.95
CA LEU A 46 43.76 -8.62 5.10
C LEU A 46 42.45 -8.89 5.86
N LEU A 47 42.32 -8.28 7.05
CA LEU A 47 41.00 -7.88 7.54
C LEU A 47 40.47 -6.78 6.62
N THR A 48 39.85 -7.17 5.51
CA THR A 48 38.98 -6.30 4.74
C THR A 48 37.81 -5.91 5.63
N THR A 49 37.97 -4.79 6.34
CA THR A 49 36.84 -4.06 6.89
C THR A 49 35.95 -3.73 5.72
N VAL A 50 34.86 -4.51 5.56
CA VAL A 50 33.73 -4.14 4.72
C VAL A 50 33.14 -2.91 5.39
N THR A 51 33.70 -1.75 5.06
CA THR A 51 33.19 -0.45 5.43
C THR A 51 31.87 -0.29 4.69
N THR A 52 30.80 -0.73 5.34
CA THR A 52 29.44 -0.41 4.93
C THR A 52 29.38 1.10 4.85
N ALA A 53 29.33 1.65 3.63
CA ALA A 53 29.31 3.09 3.43
C ALA A 53 28.24 3.69 4.33
N ALA A 54 28.63 4.65 5.17
CA ALA A 54 27.75 5.18 6.21
C ALA A 54 26.43 5.64 5.58
N ASP A 55 25.34 4.98 5.95
CA ASP A 55 24.02 5.29 5.42
C ASP A 55 23.49 6.51 6.18
N HIS A 56 24.05 7.66 5.84
CA HIS A 56 23.80 8.93 6.53
C HIS A 56 22.30 9.29 6.53
N LEU A 57 21.55 8.86 5.51
CA LEU A 57 20.10 9.05 5.48
C LEU A 57 19.40 8.16 6.51
N ARG A 58 19.75 6.87 6.60
CA ARG A 58 19.28 5.98 7.66
C ARG A 58 19.67 6.48 9.04
N ASP A 59 20.88 6.99 9.23
CA ASP A 59 21.35 7.51 10.52
C ASP A 59 20.57 8.76 10.93
N LEU A 60 20.35 9.71 10.00
CA LEU A 60 19.48 10.87 10.20
C LEU A 60 18.04 10.46 10.54
N GLN A 61 17.45 9.52 9.80
CA GLN A 61 16.10 9.00 10.06
C GLN A 61 16.02 8.28 11.41
N THR A 62 17.02 7.49 11.77
CA THR A 62 17.09 6.77 13.04
C THR A 62 17.21 7.73 14.22
N ALA A 63 18.07 8.76 14.09
CA ALA A 63 18.18 9.83 15.08
C ALA A 63 16.89 10.63 15.19
N ALA A 64 16.24 10.94 14.07
CA ALA A 64 14.97 11.67 14.03
C ALA A 64 13.84 10.93 14.75
N ILE A 65 13.68 9.63 14.47
CA ILE A 65 12.71 8.75 15.15
C ILE A 65 13.02 8.70 16.66
N LYS A 66 14.29 8.48 17.02
CA LYS A 66 14.72 8.31 18.42
C LYS A 66 14.56 9.59 19.25
N ASN A 67 14.86 10.74 18.67
CA ASN A 67 14.90 12.03 19.37
C ASN A 67 13.57 12.79 19.27
N GLY A 68 12.63 12.34 18.43
CA GLY A 68 11.39 13.07 18.14
C GLY A 68 11.59 14.36 17.35
N TYR A 69 12.81 14.65 16.86
CA TYR A 69 13.18 15.88 16.18
C TYR A 69 14.20 15.62 15.07
N SER A 70 14.08 16.35 13.96
CA SER A 70 14.96 16.25 12.78
C SER A 70 15.36 17.64 12.28
N PRO A 71 16.66 17.94 12.12
CA PRO A 71 17.12 19.22 11.59
C PRO A 71 16.92 19.36 10.06
N VAL A 72 16.46 18.32 9.37
CA VAL A 72 16.35 18.28 7.90
C VAL A 72 14.92 18.15 7.36
N GLY A 73 13.91 18.06 8.24
CA GLY A 73 12.50 17.97 7.85
C GLY A 73 11.65 17.18 8.82
N HIS A 74 10.35 17.50 8.87
CA HIS A 74 9.36 16.96 9.82
C HIS A 74 8.04 16.66 9.10
N TRP A 75 7.17 15.88 9.74
CA TRP A 75 5.82 15.56 9.26
C TRP A 75 4.77 16.21 10.17
N GLY A 76 4.06 17.21 9.66
CA GLY A 76 3.11 18.05 10.42
C GLY A 76 3.44 19.53 10.29
N VAL A 77 3.02 20.34 11.25
CA VAL A 77 3.27 21.79 11.30
C VAL A 77 4.24 22.23 12.38
N ASP A 78 4.42 21.46 13.45
CA ASP A 78 5.46 21.75 14.44
C ASP A 78 6.85 21.26 13.94
N PRO A 79 7.80 22.15 13.61
CA PRO A 79 9.15 21.75 13.21
C PRO A 79 9.97 21.14 14.35
N LYS A 80 9.53 21.28 15.61
CA LYS A 80 10.17 20.63 16.77
C LYS A 80 9.73 19.18 16.94
N ASN A 81 8.64 18.77 16.28
CA ASN A 81 8.12 17.41 16.31
C ASN A 81 8.31 16.74 14.94
N TYR A 82 9.28 15.84 14.85
CA TYR A 82 9.59 15.09 13.63
C TYR A 82 8.38 14.39 13.01
N LYS A 83 7.39 13.97 13.82
CA LYS A 83 6.19 13.27 13.35
C LYS A 83 4.95 13.65 14.17
N GLU A 84 4.57 14.92 14.09
CA GLU A 84 3.29 15.42 14.61
C GLU A 84 2.10 14.85 13.83
N TRP A 85 2.23 14.76 12.49
CA TRP A 85 1.20 14.21 11.61
C TRP A 85 1.73 13.04 10.79
N GLY A 86 1.25 11.84 11.09
CA GLY A 86 1.73 10.59 10.50
C GLY A 86 0.73 9.86 9.61
N THR A 87 -0.28 10.57 9.09
CA THR A 87 -1.40 9.98 8.34
C THR A 87 -1.80 10.88 7.16
N HIS A 88 -2.90 10.52 6.49
CA HIS A 88 -3.46 11.16 5.31
C HIS A 88 -3.89 12.61 5.56
N SER A 89 -4.23 13.34 4.49
CA SER A 89 -4.75 14.70 4.58
C SER A 89 -5.77 14.97 3.47
N ASN A 90 -6.63 15.99 3.66
CA ASN A 90 -7.55 16.49 2.64
C ASN A 90 -6.84 17.29 1.52
N ARG A 91 -5.69 16.83 1.03
CA ARG A 91 -5.01 17.45 -0.13
C ARG A 91 -5.47 16.79 -1.43
N LEU A 92 -5.57 17.57 -2.50
CA LEU A 92 -5.77 17.03 -3.85
C LEU A 92 -4.52 16.23 -4.25
N ILE A 93 -4.72 15.04 -4.80
CA ILE A 93 -3.63 14.10 -5.10
C ILE A 93 -3.33 14.10 -6.61
N PRO A 94 -2.06 14.28 -7.03
CA PRO A 94 -1.66 14.18 -8.43
C PRO A 94 -2.03 12.84 -9.10
N VAL A 95 -2.53 12.91 -10.33
CA VAL A 95 -2.84 11.75 -11.18
C VAL A 95 -2.02 11.84 -12.46
N TYR A 96 -1.32 10.76 -12.80
CA TYR A 96 -0.56 10.61 -14.03
C TYR A 96 -1.08 9.41 -14.79
N THR A 97 -1.42 9.59 -16.05
CA THR A 97 -1.84 8.49 -16.93
C THR A 97 -0.88 8.35 -18.11
N PHE A 98 -0.84 7.15 -18.69
CA PHE A 98 0.06 6.77 -19.77
C PHE A 98 -0.71 5.85 -20.73
N GLY A 99 -0.62 6.06 -22.05
CA GLY A 99 -1.40 5.30 -23.02
C GLY A 99 -2.86 5.70 -23.15
N THR A 100 -3.29 6.82 -22.54
CA THR A 100 -4.71 7.21 -22.41
C THR A 100 -5.18 8.31 -23.35
N ARG A 101 -4.32 9.28 -23.69
CA ARG A 101 -4.72 10.40 -24.55
C ARG A 101 -5.19 9.89 -25.91
N GLY A 102 -6.39 10.28 -26.33
CA GLY A 102 -6.98 9.86 -27.61
C GLY A 102 -7.23 8.35 -27.74
N ALA A 103 -7.22 7.59 -26.64
CA ALA A 103 -7.33 6.14 -26.67
C ALA A 103 -8.76 5.58 -26.65
N GLY A 104 -9.77 6.43 -26.91
CA GLY A 104 -11.19 6.09 -26.91
C GLY A 104 -12.01 6.86 -25.86
N ASP A 105 -13.34 6.79 -25.99
CA ASP A 105 -14.29 7.51 -25.12
C ASP A 105 -14.11 7.12 -23.64
N GLY A 106 -13.95 8.14 -22.78
CA GLY A 106 -13.73 7.94 -21.34
C GLY A 106 -12.35 7.40 -20.95
N VAL A 107 -11.48 7.06 -21.91
CA VAL A 107 -10.09 6.64 -21.59
C VAL A 107 -9.21 7.85 -21.31
N ASP A 108 -9.47 8.96 -22.00
CA ASP A 108 -8.73 10.22 -21.83
C ASP A 108 -9.06 10.86 -20.47
N LEU A 109 -8.03 11.20 -19.68
CA LEU A 109 -8.18 11.77 -18.33
C LEU A 109 -8.97 13.09 -18.33
N THR A 110 -8.93 13.87 -19.42
CA THR A 110 -9.69 15.12 -19.53
C THR A 110 -11.21 14.91 -19.60
N SER A 111 -11.68 13.67 -19.82
CA SER A 111 -13.09 13.28 -19.68
C SER A 111 -13.65 13.51 -18.27
N TYR A 112 -12.78 13.71 -17.27
CA TYR A 112 -13.14 13.81 -15.85
C TYR A 112 -12.62 15.10 -15.16
N LEU A 113 -11.81 15.90 -15.85
CA LEU A 113 -11.19 17.13 -15.31
C LEU A 113 -11.94 18.40 -15.75
N GLY A 114 -11.62 19.53 -15.11
CA GLY A 114 -12.14 20.84 -15.49
C GLY A 114 -13.67 20.86 -15.61
N LYS A 115 -14.19 21.36 -16.73
CA LYS A 115 -15.62 21.42 -17.04
C LYS A 115 -16.38 20.08 -16.90
N ASN A 116 -15.68 18.95 -16.98
CA ASN A 116 -16.29 17.62 -16.88
C ASN A 116 -16.37 17.08 -15.45
N SER A 117 -15.66 17.71 -14.50
CA SER A 117 -15.56 17.29 -13.09
C SER A 117 -16.91 17.02 -12.44
N ALA A 118 -16.97 15.97 -11.62
CA ALA A 118 -18.13 15.69 -10.77
C ALA A 118 -18.45 16.84 -9.80
N TYR A 119 -17.44 17.57 -9.34
CA TYR A 119 -17.57 18.64 -8.35
C TYR A 119 -18.21 19.93 -8.88
N ARG A 120 -18.37 20.06 -10.21
CA ARG A 120 -19.13 21.16 -10.84
C ARG A 120 -20.65 20.89 -10.90
N SER A 121 -21.14 19.74 -10.43
CA SER A 121 -22.56 19.35 -10.58
C SER A 121 -23.16 18.76 -9.30
N GLU A 122 -24.24 19.39 -8.80
CA GLU A 122 -25.01 18.82 -7.68
C GLU A 122 -25.54 17.41 -7.97
N ALA A 123 -25.96 17.14 -9.19
CA ALA A 123 -26.51 15.83 -9.56
C ALA A 123 -25.44 14.74 -9.49
N LYS A 124 -24.22 15.03 -9.98
CA LYS A 124 -23.07 14.11 -9.85
C LYS A 124 -22.63 13.95 -8.39
N LEU A 125 -22.59 15.03 -7.61
CA LEU A 125 -22.31 14.93 -6.17
C LEU A 125 -23.36 14.10 -5.43
N LYS A 126 -24.66 14.28 -5.70
CA LYS A 126 -25.75 13.46 -5.16
C LYS A 126 -25.60 11.98 -5.56
N ALA A 127 -25.13 11.68 -6.78
CA ALA A 127 -24.87 10.31 -7.21
C ALA A 127 -23.68 9.66 -6.48
N ILE A 128 -22.62 10.41 -6.15
CA ILE A 128 -21.43 9.91 -5.44
C ILE A 128 -21.64 9.81 -3.92
N TYR A 129 -22.37 10.76 -3.32
CA TYR A 129 -22.48 10.95 -1.88
C TYR A 129 -23.89 10.73 -1.28
N GLY A 130 -24.89 10.38 -2.10
CA GLY A 130 -26.31 10.39 -1.71
C GLY A 130 -26.89 11.78 -1.36
N ARG A 131 -26.06 12.83 -1.41
CA ARG A 131 -26.34 14.21 -0.98
C ARG A 131 -25.40 15.17 -1.73
N VAL A 132 -25.62 16.47 -1.63
CA VAL A 132 -24.54 17.46 -1.91
C VAL A 132 -23.80 17.69 -0.60
N PRO A 133 -22.50 17.38 -0.49
CA PRO A 133 -21.76 17.67 0.74
C PRO A 133 -21.57 19.18 0.95
N SER A 134 -21.45 19.59 2.21
CA SER A 134 -21.20 20.98 2.61
C SER A 134 -20.01 21.59 1.87
N ASN A 135 -20.15 22.82 1.38
CA ASN A 135 -19.10 23.60 0.70
C ASN A 135 -18.32 22.87 -0.41
N THR A 136 -18.89 21.81 -0.99
CA THR A 136 -18.18 20.89 -1.89
C THR A 136 -18.52 21.09 -3.36
N LEU A 137 -19.70 21.65 -3.67
CA LEU A 137 -19.99 22.13 -5.01
C LEU A 137 -19.04 23.27 -5.36
N ASN A 138 -18.23 23.06 -6.40
CA ASN A 138 -17.24 24.02 -6.86
C ASN A 138 -17.38 24.16 -8.39
N PRO A 139 -18.05 25.22 -8.88
CA PRO A 139 -18.17 25.50 -10.31
C PRO A 139 -16.84 25.62 -11.06
N GLU A 140 -15.72 25.85 -10.36
CA GLU A 140 -14.36 25.96 -10.90
C GLU A 140 -13.46 24.76 -10.53
N ALA A 141 -14.03 23.58 -10.31
CA ALA A 141 -13.23 22.39 -10.03
C ALA A 141 -12.42 21.95 -11.27
N GLU A 142 -11.09 21.97 -11.15
CA GLU A 142 -10.18 21.39 -12.16
C GLU A 142 -9.87 19.90 -11.93
N TYR A 143 -10.17 19.40 -10.72
CA TYR A 143 -9.92 18.03 -10.29
C TYR A 143 -11.07 17.06 -10.63
N CYS A 144 -10.72 15.78 -10.80
CA CYS A 144 -11.69 14.67 -10.88
C CYS A 144 -12.01 14.11 -9.48
N ASP A 145 -12.93 13.15 -9.41
CA ASP A 145 -13.13 12.32 -8.23
C ASP A 145 -12.27 11.04 -8.28
N GLN A 146 -11.89 10.50 -7.12
CA GLN A 146 -11.27 9.17 -7.00
C GLN A 146 -12.07 8.04 -7.71
N THR A 147 -13.41 8.12 -7.79
CA THR A 147 -14.25 7.16 -8.52
C THR A 147 -14.08 7.25 -10.05
N ASP A 148 -13.70 8.41 -10.58
CA ASP A 148 -13.48 8.59 -12.02
C ASP A 148 -12.30 7.73 -12.52
N LEU A 149 -11.34 7.39 -11.65
CA LEU A 149 -10.24 6.49 -12.01
C LEU A 149 -10.72 5.05 -12.24
N ALA A 150 -11.79 4.61 -11.58
CA ALA A 150 -12.43 3.33 -11.87
C ALA A 150 -13.16 3.38 -13.23
N ALA A 151 -13.83 4.49 -13.53
CA ALA A 151 -14.47 4.70 -14.83
C ALA A 151 -13.45 4.70 -15.98
N LEU A 152 -12.30 5.38 -15.82
CA LEU A 152 -11.21 5.43 -16.77
C LEU A 152 -10.62 4.04 -17.04
N GLN A 153 -10.41 3.22 -15.99
CA GLN A 153 -9.94 1.84 -16.13
C GLN A 153 -10.94 0.98 -16.91
N ARG A 154 -12.25 1.05 -16.58
CA ARG A 154 -13.32 0.34 -17.31
C ARG A 154 -13.40 0.78 -18.77
N ALA A 155 -13.27 2.07 -19.05
CA ALA A 155 -13.19 2.60 -20.41
C ALA A 155 -11.98 2.05 -21.17
N ALA A 156 -10.80 1.99 -20.54
CA ALA A 156 -9.59 1.43 -21.13
C ALA A 156 -9.77 -0.06 -21.50
N ILE A 157 -10.39 -0.85 -20.64
CA ILE A 157 -10.73 -2.26 -20.91
C ILE A 157 -11.69 -2.36 -22.11
N LYS A 158 -12.77 -1.55 -22.12
CA LYS A 158 -13.74 -1.49 -23.22
C LYS A 158 -13.11 -1.06 -24.55
N ALA A 159 -12.11 -0.18 -24.52
CA ALA A 159 -11.30 0.23 -25.67
C ALA A 159 -10.25 -0.83 -26.10
N GLY A 160 -10.27 -2.03 -25.53
CA GLY A 160 -9.41 -3.15 -25.91
C GLY A 160 -7.99 -3.10 -25.35
N LYS A 161 -7.70 -2.28 -24.33
CA LYS A 161 -6.40 -2.28 -23.66
C LYS A 161 -6.19 -3.62 -22.94
N LYS A 162 -5.14 -4.35 -23.32
CA LYS A 162 -4.77 -5.66 -22.75
C LYS A 162 -4.11 -5.56 -21.37
N HIS A 163 -3.53 -4.41 -21.05
CA HIS A 163 -2.82 -4.15 -19.81
C HIS A 163 -3.34 -2.84 -19.23
N VAL A 164 -3.97 -2.93 -18.06
CA VAL A 164 -4.42 -1.79 -17.26
C VAL A 164 -3.77 -1.97 -15.89
N ILE A 165 -3.00 -0.97 -15.46
CA ILE A 165 -2.16 -1.05 -14.27
C ILE A 165 -2.41 0.23 -13.46
N LEU A 166 -2.99 0.08 -12.27
CA LEU A 166 -3.08 1.13 -11.27
C LEU A 166 -1.84 1.08 -10.38
N VAL A 167 -1.12 2.19 -10.26
CA VAL A 167 0.04 2.33 -9.36
C VAL A 167 -0.31 3.36 -8.30
N VAL A 168 -0.40 2.93 -7.05
CA VAL A 168 -0.68 3.80 -5.90
C VAL A 168 0.60 4.05 -5.12
N PHE A 169 1.05 5.29 -5.07
CA PHE A 169 2.15 5.71 -4.20
C PHE A 169 1.57 6.16 -2.85
N ASP A 170 1.26 5.18 -2.00
CA ASP A 170 0.71 5.43 -0.65
C ASP A 170 1.70 6.28 0.17
N GLY A 171 1.21 7.38 0.75
CA GLY A 171 2.04 8.40 1.42
C GLY A 171 2.77 9.40 0.51
N MET A 172 2.52 9.40 -0.81
CA MET A 172 3.11 10.36 -1.76
C MET A 172 2.08 11.36 -2.28
N ASP A 173 2.36 12.64 -2.07
CA ASP A 173 1.62 13.81 -2.53
C ASP A 173 2.46 14.64 -3.53
N TRP A 174 1.98 15.84 -3.89
CA TRP A 174 2.71 16.71 -4.81
C TRP A 174 4.02 17.25 -4.20
N GLN A 175 4.00 17.57 -2.90
CA GLN A 175 5.11 18.14 -2.14
C GLN A 175 6.28 17.15 -2.03
N THR A 176 5.99 15.90 -1.67
CA THR A 176 6.95 14.79 -1.64
C THR A 176 7.44 14.42 -3.04
N THR A 177 6.58 14.45 -4.05
CA THR A 177 7.01 14.32 -5.47
C THR A 177 8.02 15.39 -5.84
N ARG A 178 7.77 16.65 -5.47
CA ARG A 178 8.68 17.78 -5.69
C ARG A 178 9.99 17.65 -4.92
N ASN A 179 9.95 17.16 -3.68
CA ASN A 179 11.17 16.91 -2.91
C ASN A 179 12.03 15.81 -3.55
N ALA A 180 11.42 14.75 -4.09
CA ALA A 180 12.13 13.72 -4.86
C ALA A 180 12.75 14.27 -6.16
N ALA A 181 12.02 15.12 -6.88
CA ALA A 181 12.55 15.82 -8.06
C ALA A 181 13.73 16.74 -7.72
N ILE A 182 13.61 17.57 -6.68
CA ILE A 182 14.69 18.45 -6.19
C ILE A 182 15.94 17.64 -5.83
N TYR A 183 15.76 16.48 -5.17
CA TYR A 183 16.86 15.58 -4.87
C TYR A 183 17.52 15.03 -6.15
N ASN A 184 16.75 14.61 -7.15
CA ASN A 184 17.28 14.05 -8.39
C ASN A 184 18.00 15.09 -9.27
N GLU A 185 17.39 16.27 -9.44
CA GLU A 185 17.88 17.32 -10.35
C GLU A 185 18.84 18.32 -9.68
N ARG A 186 18.98 18.26 -8.34
CA ARG A 186 19.80 19.17 -7.51
C ARG A 186 19.43 20.66 -7.62
N LYS A 187 18.21 20.96 -8.05
CA LYS A 187 17.64 22.31 -8.18
C LYS A 187 16.13 22.30 -8.00
N VAL A 188 15.53 23.47 -7.79
CA VAL A 188 14.07 23.64 -7.82
C VAL A 188 13.63 23.91 -9.25
N SER A 189 13.14 22.87 -9.94
CA SER A 189 12.76 22.98 -11.37
C SER A 189 11.31 23.39 -11.62
N TYR A 190 10.44 23.35 -10.61
CA TYR A 190 9.04 23.74 -10.74
C TYR A 190 8.45 24.16 -9.39
N SER A 191 7.36 24.93 -9.45
CA SER A 191 6.54 25.38 -8.31
C SER A 191 5.07 24.95 -8.42
N GLU A 192 4.66 24.38 -9.54
CA GLU A 192 3.28 23.98 -9.82
C GLU A 192 3.17 22.90 -10.91
N GLY A 193 1.97 22.36 -11.11
CA GLY A 193 1.65 21.45 -12.21
C GLY A 193 2.31 20.07 -12.12
N ARG A 194 2.42 19.41 -13.29
CA ARG A 194 2.99 18.06 -13.46
C ARG A 194 4.39 17.89 -12.86
N GLY A 195 5.20 18.94 -12.94
CA GLY A 195 6.62 18.90 -12.59
C GLY A 195 7.48 18.04 -13.53
N THR A 196 8.75 17.95 -13.17
CA THR A 196 9.85 17.23 -13.86
C THR A 196 10.76 16.61 -12.80
N GLY A 197 11.63 15.67 -13.18
CA GLY A 197 12.77 15.25 -12.37
C GLY A 197 12.65 13.88 -11.73
N THR A 198 11.51 13.21 -11.90
CA THR A 198 11.37 11.76 -11.67
C THR A 198 11.05 11.06 -12.98
N HIS A 199 11.34 9.75 -13.04
CA HIS A 199 11.13 8.97 -14.27
C HIS A 199 9.68 9.03 -14.77
N PHE A 200 8.69 8.91 -13.88
CA PHE A 200 7.28 8.90 -14.28
C PHE A 200 6.75 10.28 -14.68
N GLN A 201 7.28 11.37 -14.11
CA GLN A 201 6.97 12.73 -14.57
C GLN A 201 7.46 12.95 -16.01
N ASN A 202 8.69 12.50 -16.30
CA ASN A 202 9.35 12.73 -17.58
C ASN A 202 8.97 11.70 -18.67
N TYR A 203 8.40 10.56 -18.29
CA TYR A 203 7.97 9.52 -19.25
C TYR A 203 6.78 9.99 -20.08
N THR A 204 6.95 10.01 -21.41
CA THR A 204 6.00 10.60 -22.36
C THR A 204 4.93 9.62 -22.84
N ALA A 205 5.20 8.31 -22.79
CA ALA A 205 4.39 7.25 -23.39
C ALA A 205 3.97 7.59 -24.84
N ASP A 206 4.94 7.88 -25.72
CA ASP A 206 4.72 8.26 -27.12
C ASP A 206 3.77 9.47 -27.30
N GLY A 207 3.86 10.42 -26.38
CA GLY A 207 3.01 11.63 -26.35
C GLY A 207 1.61 11.41 -25.79
N THR A 208 1.28 10.20 -25.32
CA THR A 208 -0.05 9.84 -24.80
C THR A 208 -0.22 10.03 -23.29
N THR A 209 0.82 10.47 -22.58
CA THR A 209 0.72 10.78 -21.15
C THR A 209 -0.18 11.99 -20.87
N GLN A 210 -0.86 11.96 -19.73
CA GLN A 210 -1.66 13.07 -19.23
C GLN A 210 -1.36 13.32 -17.76
N TYR A 211 -1.80 14.48 -17.27
CA TYR A 211 -1.66 14.90 -15.90
C TYR A 211 -2.97 15.55 -15.44
N GLY A 212 -3.32 15.30 -14.19
CA GLY A 212 -4.41 15.93 -13.48
C GLY A 212 -4.23 15.73 -11.99
N PHE A 213 -5.31 15.88 -11.25
CA PHE A 213 -5.34 15.61 -9.81
C PHE A 213 -6.77 15.28 -9.40
N MET A 214 -6.90 14.45 -8.38
CA MET A 214 -8.19 13.96 -7.87
C MET A 214 -8.47 14.50 -6.48
N CYS A 215 -9.74 14.68 -6.16
CA CYS A 215 -10.18 14.79 -4.79
C CYS A 215 -10.21 13.41 -4.13
N VAL A 216 -9.50 13.30 -3.00
CA VAL A 216 -9.57 12.16 -2.09
C VAL A 216 -10.35 12.57 -0.84
N ALA A 217 -11.50 11.94 -0.64
CA ALA A 217 -12.40 12.17 0.49
C ALA A 217 -13.34 10.95 0.62
N PRO A 218 -13.52 10.38 1.81
CA PRO A 218 -14.42 9.24 2.00
C PRO A 218 -15.88 9.68 1.81
N HIS A 219 -16.80 8.74 1.75
CA HIS A 219 -18.23 9.07 1.85
C HIS A 219 -18.56 9.66 3.24
N ASN A 220 -17.99 9.07 4.30
CA ASN A 220 -18.12 9.46 5.70
C ASN A 220 -17.03 8.80 6.56
N ASP A 221 -16.95 9.17 7.84
CA ASP A 221 -16.01 8.65 8.83
C ASP A 221 -16.71 8.30 10.15
N GLY A 222 -16.09 7.44 10.96
CA GLY A 222 -16.63 6.99 12.24
C GLY A 222 -17.83 6.05 12.13
N THR A 223 -17.91 5.30 11.02
CA THR A 223 -18.74 4.09 10.94
C THR A 223 -18.22 3.06 11.93
N ASP A 224 -19.13 2.42 12.64
CA ASP A 224 -18.93 1.28 13.52
C ASP A 224 -19.48 0.04 12.79
N ASN A 225 -18.78 -1.09 12.91
CA ASN A 225 -19.09 -2.33 12.21
C ASN A 225 -18.96 -3.53 13.14
N ASP A 226 -19.43 -4.69 12.68
CA ASP A 226 -19.21 -5.99 13.29
C ASP A 226 -18.59 -6.92 12.24
N VAL A 227 -17.33 -7.30 12.47
CA VAL A 227 -16.52 -8.08 11.52
C VAL A 227 -17.03 -9.51 11.39
N ASP A 228 -17.50 -10.15 12.47
CA ASP A 228 -17.94 -11.55 12.44
C ASP A 228 -19.25 -11.75 11.67
N THR A 229 -20.15 -10.76 11.73
CA THR A 229 -21.42 -10.75 10.99
C THR A 229 -21.32 -10.04 9.64
N GLN A 230 -20.23 -9.31 9.39
CA GLN A 230 -20.03 -8.42 8.23
C GLN A 230 -21.16 -7.39 8.09
N THR A 231 -21.51 -6.72 9.20
CA THR A 231 -22.57 -5.70 9.23
C THR A 231 -22.05 -4.33 9.63
N VAL A 232 -22.68 -3.29 9.08
CA VAL A 232 -22.50 -1.89 9.51
C VAL A 232 -23.60 -1.54 10.52
N THR A 233 -23.23 -1.05 11.70
CA THR A 233 -24.18 -0.81 12.80
C THR A 233 -24.68 0.63 12.89
N ASN A 234 -24.04 1.58 12.20
CA ASN A 234 -24.47 2.98 12.11
C ASN A 234 -24.27 3.60 10.69
N PRO A 235 -25.00 3.13 9.65
CA PRO A 235 -24.83 3.62 8.27
C PRO A 235 -24.79 5.15 8.15
N GLY A 236 -23.80 5.68 7.44
CA GLY A 236 -23.52 7.12 7.35
C GLY A 236 -22.54 7.67 8.40
N GLY A 237 -22.24 6.91 9.46
CA GLY A 237 -21.20 7.21 10.45
C GLY A 237 -21.42 8.49 11.25
N LYS A 238 -20.31 9.09 11.73
CA LYS A 238 -20.30 10.21 12.67
C LYS A 238 -19.98 11.56 12.02
N ILE A 239 -19.22 11.56 10.93
CA ILE A 239 -18.95 12.78 10.13
C ILE A 239 -19.06 12.48 8.65
N LEU A 240 -19.78 13.35 7.95
CA LEU A 240 -20.01 13.27 6.52
C LEU A 240 -18.78 13.75 5.73
N GLY A 241 -18.40 12.98 4.70
CA GLY A 241 -17.35 13.36 3.76
C GLY A 241 -17.76 14.47 2.81
N GLY A 242 -16.76 15.14 2.24
CA GLY A 242 -16.88 16.27 1.31
C GLY A 242 -15.51 16.90 1.04
N TYR A 243 -15.46 17.96 0.25
CA TYR A 243 -14.22 18.71 -0.02
C TYR A 243 -14.44 20.21 -0.16
N ASN A 244 -14.09 20.96 0.89
CA ASN A 244 -14.17 22.42 0.91
C ASN A 244 -12.93 23.05 0.24
N VAL A 245 -13.06 23.38 -1.05
CA VAL A 245 -11.97 23.98 -1.85
C VAL A 245 -11.43 25.30 -1.28
N LYS A 246 -12.24 26.06 -0.52
CA LYS A 246 -11.82 27.32 0.10
C LYS A 246 -10.82 27.11 1.25
N LYS A 247 -10.79 25.91 1.83
CA LYS A 247 -9.90 25.49 2.92
C LYS A 247 -8.78 24.55 2.44
N GLY A 248 -9.12 23.61 1.57
CA GLY A 248 -8.19 22.61 1.03
C GLY A 248 -7.34 23.09 -0.15
N GLY A 249 -7.70 24.21 -0.78
CA GLY A 249 -7.04 24.78 -1.96
C GLY A 249 -7.56 24.21 -3.30
N PRO A 250 -7.47 24.96 -4.42
CA PRO A 250 -7.89 24.49 -5.74
C PRO A 250 -6.87 23.54 -6.41
N PHE A 251 -5.60 23.53 -5.97
CA PHE A 251 -4.54 22.72 -6.58
C PHE A 251 -3.68 21.99 -5.53
N PRO A 252 -3.08 20.82 -5.85
CA PRO A 252 -2.17 20.10 -4.96
C PRO A 252 -0.99 20.92 -4.42
N TRP A 253 -0.59 21.96 -5.16
CA TRP A 253 0.55 22.83 -4.85
C TRP A 253 0.16 24.20 -4.28
N SER A 254 -1.14 24.51 -4.14
CA SER A 254 -1.62 25.82 -3.65
C SER A 254 -1.09 26.12 -2.24
N PRO A 255 -0.31 27.20 -2.02
CA PRO A 255 0.22 27.54 -0.70
C PRO A 255 -0.15 28.97 -0.30
N LYS A 256 -1.13 29.15 0.61
CA LYS A 256 -1.28 30.38 1.45
C LYS A 256 -2.47 30.38 2.41
N ASN A 257 -3.54 29.66 2.08
CA ASN A 257 -4.74 29.53 2.92
C ASN A 257 -4.87 28.11 3.49
N ASP A 258 -3.76 27.37 3.56
CA ASP A 258 -3.65 26.00 4.05
C ASP A 258 -4.20 25.89 5.48
N ASP A 259 -5.52 25.73 5.59
CA ASP A 259 -6.26 25.48 6.81
C ASP A 259 -5.81 24.10 7.29
N ILE A 260 -4.69 24.07 8.04
CA ILE A 260 -4.04 22.83 8.42
C ILE A 260 -4.96 21.98 9.30
N ASP A 261 -5.81 22.63 10.09
CA ASP A 261 -6.85 21.95 10.84
C ASP A 261 -7.78 21.21 9.86
N TYR A 262 -8.35 21.89 8.86
CA TYR A 262 -9.16 21.22 7.83
C TYR A 262 -8.39 20.14 7.04
N LEU A 263 -7.14 20.40 6.64
CA LEU A 263 -6.30 19.44 5.93
C LEU A 263 -6.00 18.19 6.78
N THR A 264 -5.96 18.32 8.10
CA THR A 264 -5.79 17.23 9.07
C THR A 264 -7.12 16.73 9.65
N GLY A 265 -8.26 17.14 9.08
CA GLY A 265 -9.61 16.71 9.49
C GLY A 265 -10.04 17.20 10.89
N ARG A 266 -9.42 18.28 11.37
CA ARG A 266 -9.68 18.96 12.64
C ARG A 266 -10.52 20.22 12.44
N ALA A 267 -11.21 20.66 13.48
CA ALA A 267 -11.83 21.98 13.55
C ALA A 267 -10.77 23.05 13.91
N PRO A 268 -11.02 24.35 13.64
CA PRO A 268 -10.11 25.43 14.01
C PRO A 268 -9.66 25.36 15.48
N GLY A 269 -8.35 25.38 15.71
CA GLY A 269 -7.73 25.17 17.02
C GLY A 269 -7.42 23.71 17.35
N GLY A 270 -7.57 22.78 16.40
CA GLY A 270 -6.98 21.44 16.40
C GLY A 270 -7.53 20.40 17.37
N LYS A 271 -8.49 20.74 18.24
CA LYS A 271 -8.92 19.88 19.37
C LYS A 271 -10.06 18.90 19.07
N THR A 272 -10.89 19.19 18.07
CA THR A 272 -12.06 18.38 17.69
C THR A 272 -12.01 18.04 16.20
N LYS A 273 -12.83 17.08 15.76
CA LYS A 273 -12.95 16.76 14.34
C LYS A 273 -13.58 17.94 13.57
N GLY A 274 -13.14 18.12 12.32
CA GLY A 274 -13.50 19.25 11.47
C GLY A 274 -14.77 19.05 10.62
N GLU A 275 -14.92 19.93 9.63
CA GLU A 275 -16.05 19.96 8.68
C GLU A 275 -16.18 18.66 7.87
N HIS A 276 -15.07 18.13 7.38
CA HIS A 276 -14.99 16.85 6.68
C HIS A 276 -13.82 16.02 7.25
N PRO A 277 -13.95 14.69 7.34
CA PRO A 277 -12.83 13.81 7.67
C PRO A 277 -11.80 13.77 6.54
N TYR A 278 -10.55 13.46 6.87
CA TYR A 278 -9.58 13.03 5.87
C TYR A 278 -9.83 11.57 5.45
N PRO A 279 -9.49 11.18 4.22
CA PRO A 279 -9.60 9.79 3.77
C PRO A 279 -8.51 8.90 4.36
N ASP A 280 -8.81 7.63 4.55
CA ASP A 280 -7.81 6.58 4.79
C ASP A 280 -7.42 5.83 3.49
N SER A 281 -6.46 4.90 3.58
CA SER A 281 -6.05 4.07 2.43
C SER A 281 -7.20 3.22 1.86
N ALA A 282 -8.13 2.76 2.71
CA ALA A 282 -9.16 1.80 2.36
C ALA A 282 -10.20 2.41 1.42
N ASN A 283 -10.89 3.49 1.84
CA ASN A 283 -11.88 4.17 0.98
C ASN A 283 -11.23 4.74 -0.30
N THR A 284 -9.97 5.20 -0.21
CA THR A 284 -9.24 5.78 -1.36
C THR A 284 -8.99 4.71 -2.41
N ALA A 285 -8.42 3.57 -2.00
CA ALA A 285 -8.16 2.45 -2.89
C ALA A 285 -9.46 1.85 -3.44
N GLN A 286 -10.46 1.61 -2.56
CA GLN A 286 -11.77 1.08 -2.94
C GLN A 286 -12.42 1.93 -4.03
N ALA A 287 -12.46 3.26 -3.89
CA ALA A 287 -13.13 4.09 -4.88
C ALA A 287 -12.42 4.06 -6.24
N MET A 288 -11.08 3.96 -6.26
CA MET A 288 -10.30 3.78 -7.50
C MET A 288 -10.47 2.39 -8.14
N THR A 289 -10.81 1.35 -7.36
CA THR A 289 -10.95 -0.04 -7.85
C THR A 289 -12.40 -0.46 -8.10
N THR A 290 -13.39 0.18 -7.47
CA THR A 290 -14.83 -0.12 -7.60
C THR A 290 -15.62 0.99 -8.29
N GLY A 291 -15.20 2.25 -8.18
CA GLY A 291 -15.99 3.42 -8.57
C GLY A 291 -17.08 3.81 -7.57
N VAL A 292 -17.07 3.25 -6.35
CA VAL A 292 -18.02 3.56 -5.28
C VAL A 292 -17.27 4.12 -4.08
N LYS A 293 -17.69 5.29 -3.59
CA LYS A 293 -17.23 5.81 -2.29
C LYS A 293 -17.95 5.11 -1.15
N SER A 294 -17.19 4.85 -0.09
CA SER A 294 -17.72 4.34 1.16
C SER A 294 -16.96 4.97 2.34
N TYR A 295 -17.14 4.44 3.54
CA TYR A 295 -16.59 4.98 4.77
C TYR A 295 -15.10 4.67 4.96
N ASN A 296 -14.39 5.48 5.75
CA ASN A 296 -13.03 5.12 6.18
C ASN A 296 -13.02 3.73 6.84
N ASN A 297 -12.04 2.89 6.51
CA ASN A 297 -11.93 1.46 6.86
C ASN A 297 -12.69 0.45 5.98
N SER A 298 -13.58 0.86 5.07
CA SER A 298 -14.31 -0.11 4.23
C SER A 298 -13.39 -0.79 3.19
N ILE A 299 -13.53 -2.11 2.99
CA ILE A 299 -12.86 -2.83 1.91
C ILE A 299 -13.91 -3.35 0.93
N ASN A 300 -14.09 -2.61 -0.17
CA ASN A 300 -15.02 -2.94 -1.26
C ASN A 300 -16.46 -3.23 -0.79
N VAL A 301 -16.94 -2.51 0.21
CA VAL A 301 -18.35 -2.50 0.62
C VAL A 301 -18.94 -1.10 0.51
N ASP A 302 -20.22 -0.99 0.20
CA ASP A 302 -20.93 0.30 0.19
C ASP A 302 -21.16 0.85 1.61
N VAL A 303 -21.83 2.00 1.69
CA VAL A 303 -22.08 2.73 2.95
C VAL A 303 -23.00 2.00 3.93
N THR A 304 -23.61 0.89 3.50
CA THR A 304 -24.47 0.00 4.29
C THR A 304 -23.78 -1.33 4.64
N GLY A 305 -22.56 -1.55 4.15
CA GLY A 305 -21.80 -2.79 4.33
C GLY A 305 -22.01 -3.84 3.21
N GLN A 306 -22.76 -3.53 2.17
CA GLN A 306 -23.02 -4.49 1.09
C GLN A 306 -21.83 -4.56 0.12
N GLN A 307 -21.48 -5.77 -0.33
CA GLN A 307 -20.32 -6.02 -1.19
C GLN A 307 -20.45 -5.33 -2.55
N VAL A 308 -19.37 -4.66 -2.99
CA VAL A 308 -19.27 -3.95 -4.25
C VAL A 308 -18.14 -4.56 -5.08
N SER A 309 -18.47 -5.00 -6.30
CA SER A 309 -17.49 -5.59 -7.22
C SER A 309 -16.35 -4.62 -7.57
N ALA A 310 -15.12 -5.01 -7.26
CA ALA A 310 -13.93 -4.39 -7.83
C ALA A 310 -13.78 -4.75 -9.33
N ILE A 311 -13.11 -3.88 -10.09
CA ILE A 311 -12.78 -4.06 -11.52
C ILE A 311 -12.03 -5.39 -11.75
N ALA A 312 -11.24 -5.86 -10.78
CA ALA A 312 -10.56 -7.14 -10.89
C ALA A 312 -11.53 -8.32 -11.05
N HIS A 313 -12.68 -8.32 -10.35
CA HIS A 313 -13.72 -9.34 -10.53
C HIS A 313 -14.34 -9.26 -11.93
N GLU A 314 -14.64 -8.05 -12.39
CA GLU A 314 -15.23 -7.78 -13.71
C GLU A 314 -14.33 -8.33 -14.83
N VAL A 315 -13.03 -7.98 -14.83
CA VAL A 315 -12.12 -8.42 -15.89
C VAL A 315 -11.71 -9.88 -15.76
N GLN A 316 -11.64 -10.43 -14.55
CA GLN A 316 -11.37 -11.86 -14.35
C GLN A 316 -12.51 -12.73 -14.89
N ALA A 317 -13.77 -12.26 -14.79
CA ALA A 317 -14.92 -12.88 -15.47
C ALA A 317 -14.81 -12.80 -17.00
N LEU A 318 -14.19 -11.75 -17.54
CA LEU A 318 -13.83 -11.61 -18.97
C LEU A 318 -12.57 -12.40 -19.37
N GLY A 319 -11.92 -13.12 -18.44
CA GLY A 319 -10.76 -13.96 -18.69
C GLY A 319 -9.40 -13.26 -18.65
N PHE A 320 -9.33 -12.03 -18.14
CA PHE A 320 -8.05 -11.40 -17.80
C PHE A 320 -7.43 -12.10 -16.58
N SER A 321 -6.09 -12.10 -16.51
CA SER A 321 -5.38 -12.38 -15.25
C SER A 321 -5.28 -11.10 -14.44
N VAL A 322 -5.50 -11.20 -13.12
CA VAL A 322 -5.49 -10.06 -12.19
C VAL A 322 -4.48 -10.26 -11.08
N GLY A 323 -3.92 -9.17 -10.55
CA GLY A 323 -2.93 -9.28 -9.49
C GLY A 323 -2.64 -7.98 -8.77
N ALA A 324 -2.10 -8.11 -7.56
CA ALA A 324 -1.68 -7.02 -6.69
C ALA A 324 -0.18 -7.15 -6.39
N VAL A 325 0.56 -6.05 -6.52
CA VAL A 325 1.97 -5.94 -6.16
C VAL A 325 2.15 -4.72 -5.28
N THR A 326 2.82 -4.88 -4.14
CA THR A 326 2.93 -3.85 -3.09
C THR A 326 4.24 -3.99 -2.31
N SER A 327 4.62 -2.93 -1.57
CA SER A 327 5.74 -2.93 -0.63
C SER A 327 5.32 -3.12 0.83
N VAL A 328 4.02 -2.96 1.13
CA VAL A 328 3.40 -3.19 2.45
C VAL A 328 2.79 -4.61 2.51
N PRO A 329 2.34 -5.12 3.67
CA PRO A 329 1.79 -6.47 3.76
C PRO A 329 0.63 -6.78 2.81
N ILE A 330 0.53 -8.04 2.37
CA ILE A 330 -0.42 -8.45 1.32
C ILE A 330 -1.88 -8.21 1.69
N GLY A 331 -2.26 -8.38 2.96
CA GLY A 331 -3.60 -8.11 3.48
C GLY A 331 -3.85 -6.66 3.92
N HIS A 332 -2.93 -5.72 3.63
CA HIS A 332 -3.16 -4.30 3.92
C HIS A 332 -4.29 -3.73 3.05
N ALA A 333 -4.94 -2.65 3.50
CA ALA A 333 -6.10 -2.05 2.83
C ALA A 333 -5.92 -1.82 1.32
N THR A 334 -4.81 -1.19 0.89
CA THR A 334 -4.56 -0.83 -0.51
C THR A 334 -4.53 -2.03 -1.47
N PRO A 335 -3.74 -3.11 -1.24
CA PRO A 335 -3.85 -4.35 -2.03
C PRO A 335 -5.18 -5.09 -1.80
N ALA A 336 -5.75 -5.08 -0.58
CA ALA A 336 -7.03 -5.73 -0.30
C ALA A 336 -8.18 -5.15 -1.14
N CYS A 337 -8.30 -3.82 -1.25
CA CYS A 337 -9.30 -3.15 -2.09
C CYS A 337 -9.17 -3.48 -3.60
N SER A 338 -8.09 -4.11 -4.06
CA SER A 338 -8.05 -4.62 -5.44
C SER A 338 -8.99 -5.81 -5.68
N TYR A 339 -9.43 -6.51 -4.62
CA TYR A 339 -10.13 -7.79 -4.77
C TYR A 339 -11.01 -8.24 -3.57
N ALA A 340 -10.54 -8.14 -2.32
CA ALA A 340 -11.27 -8.65 -1.16
C ALA A 340 -12.53 -7.85 -0.82
N HIS A 341 -13.43 -8.41 -0.02
CA HIS A 341 -14.52 -7.68 0.63
C HIS A 341 -14.40 -7.80 2.16
N ASN A 342 -14.51 -6.69 2.90
CA ASN A 342 -14.72 -6.70 4.35
C ASN A 342 -15.30 -5.37 4.84
N VAL A 343 -16.12 -5.41 5.89
CA VAL A 343 -16.61 -4.20 6.57
C VAL A 343 -15.53 -3.42 7.32
N ASP A 344 -14.40 -4.06 7.66
CA ASP A 344 -13.23 -3.41 8.26
C ASP A 344 -11.90 -3.79 7.57
N ARG A 345 -10.98 -2.82 7.51
CA ARG A 345 -9.65 -2.96 6.92
C ARG A 345 -8.67 -3.72 7.79
N ASP A 346 -8.94 -3.87 9.09
CA ASP A 346 -8.03 -4.49 10.05
C ASP A 346 -8.20 -6.01 10.21
N ASP A 347 -9.12 -6.63 9.46
CA ASP A 347 -9.35 -8.09 9.41
C ASP A 347 -8.39 -8.80 8.43
N TYR A 348 -7.09 -8.51 8.58
CA TYR A 348 -6.03 -8.86 7.64
C TYR A 348 -5.94 -10.34 7.23
N GLN A 349 -6.29 -11.29 8.10
CA GLN A 349 -6.25 -12.71 7.71
C GLN A 349 -7.32 -13.04 6.68
N ASP A 350 -8.55 -12.57 6.89
CA ASP A 350 -9.67 -12.82 5.98
C ASP A 350 -9.57 -12.02 4.68
N LEU A 351 -9.04 -10.80 4.75
CA LEU A 351 -8.63 -10.05 3.56
C LEU A 351 -7.62 -10.83 2.71
N THR A 352 -6.63 -11.47 3.35
CA THR A 352 -5.69 -12.34 2.64
C THR A 352 -6.34 -13.63 2.14
N ARG A 353 -7.28 -14.23 2.87
CA ARG A 353 -8.04 -15.41 2.40
C ARG A 353 -8.80 -15.09 1.13
N ASP A 354 -9.49 -13.95 1.07
CA ASP A 354 -10.14 -13.45 -0.13
C ASP A 354 -9.18 -13.25 -1.31
N LEU A 355 -8.06 -12.54 -1.08
CA LEU A 355 -7.01 -12.32 -2.09
C LEU A 355 -6.45 -13.65 -2.65
N LEU A 356 -6.47 -14.72 -1.86
CA LEU A 356 -6.05 -16.06 -2.22
C LEU A 356 -7.19 -16.96 -2.73
N GLY A 357 -8.44 -16.55 -2.60
CA GLY A 357 -9.62 -17.39 -2.85
C GLY A 357 -9.65 -18.63 -1.95
N LEU A 358 -9.45 -18.43 -0.64
CA LEU A 358 -9.78 -19.32 0.47
C LEU A 358 -11.09 -18.85 1.12
N PRO A 359 -11.80 -19.69 1.88
CA PRO A 359 -12.97 -19.25 2.66
C PRO A 359 -12.58 -18.16 3.66
N SER A 360 -13.34 -17.08 3.69
CA SER A 360 -13.20 -15.98 4.65
C SER A 360 -14.51 -15.77 5.41
N ILE A 361 -14.54 -14.88 6.41
CA ILE A 361 -15.80 -14.46 7.05
C ILE A 361 -16.76 -13.81 6.03
N ALA A 362 -16.25 -13.02 5.08
CA ALA A 362 -17.06 -12.42 4.02
C ALA A 362 -17.54 -13.46 2.97
N HIS A 363 -16.79 -14.56 2.77
CA HIS A 363 -17.07 -15.59 1.77
C HIS A 363 -16.95 -17.03 2.33
N PRO A 364 -17.75 -17.42 3.33
CA PRO A 364 -17.53 -18.65 4.10
C PRO A 364 -17.95 -19.92 3.34
N LYS A 365 -18.87 -19.80 2.38
CA LYS A 365 -19.44 -20.94 1.61
C LYS A 365 -19.00 -20.98 0.15
N GLN A 366 -18.77 -19.82 -0.45
CA GLN A 366 -18.34 -19.66 -1.84
C GLN A 366 -17.16 -18.69 -1.86
N PRO A 367 -15.93 -19.18 -1.63
CA PRO A 367 -14.73 -18.34 -1.70
C PRO A 367 -14.63 -17.61 -3.04
N LEU A 368 -14.08 -16.40 -3.02
CA LEU A 368 -13.72 -15.71 -4.26
C LEU A 368 -12.74 -16.55 -5.08
N ALA A 369 -12.62 -16.27 -6.38
CA ALA A 369 -11.66 -17.01 -7.21
C ALA A 369 -10.22 -16.78 -6.71
N GLY A 370 -9.92 -15.58 -6.19
CA GLY A 370 -8.61 -15.08 -5.75
C GLY A 370 -7.87 -14.33 -6.88
N LEU A 371 -6.80 -13.62 -6.53
CA LEU A 371 -5.87 -13.01 -7.49
C LEU A 371 -4.97 -14.05 -8.15
N ASP A 372 -4.56 -13.82 -9.39
CA ASP A 372 -3.62 -14.67 -10.13
C ASP A 372 -2.15 -14.38 -9.76
N VAL A 373 -1.83 -13.16 -9.31
CA VAL A 373 -0.53 -12.78 -8.73
C VAL A 373 -0.75 -11.92 -7.49
N LEU A 374 -0.07 -12.24 -6.38
CA LEU A 374 -0.08 -11.46 -5.14
C LEU A 374 1.35 -11.33 -4.60
N ILE A 375 1.92 -10.14 -4.57
CA ILE A 375 3.31 -9.91 -4.14
C ILE A 375 3.32 -8.73 -3.17
N GLY A 376 3.70 -8.93 -1.92
CA GLY A 376 3.70 -7.88 -0.88
C GLY A 376 4.31 -8.36 0.42
N GLY A 377 4.46 -7.50 1.43
CA GLY A 377 5.15 -7.81 2.69
C GLY A 377 4.41 -8.73 3.67
N GLY A 378 4.74 -8.60 4.97
CA GLY A 378 4.06 -9.30 6.07
C GLY A 378 4.77 -10.55 6.61
N PHE A 379 5.90 -10.95 6.03
CA PHE A 379 6.68 -12.09 6.53
C PHE A 379 7.20 -11.87 7.96
N GLY A 380 6.95 -12.83 8.85
CA GLY A 380 7.49 -12.87 10.21
C GLY A 380 6.77 -12.01 11.25
N ASP A 381 5.78 -11.21 10.85
CA ASP A 381 4.98 -10.38 11.77
C ASP A 381 3.94 -11.24 12.49
N LYS A 382 4.01 -11.32 13.83
CA LYS A 382 3.30 -12.30 14.66
C LYS A 382 2.31 -11.62 15.62
N ALA A 383 1.08 -12.12 15.68
CA ALA A 383 0.03 -11.66 16.60
C ALA A 383 -0.57 -12.81 17.41
N THR A 384 -1.11 -12.47 18.57
CA THR A 384 -1.79 -13.38 19.51
C THR A 384 -3.16 -12.82 19.88
N LYS A 385 -4.12 -13.67 20.26
CA LYS A 385 -5.48 -13.23 20.64
C LYS A 385 -5.48 -12.21 21.78
N THR A 386 -4.54 -12.35 22.72
CA THR A 386 -4.38 -11.47 23.89
C THR A 386 -3.44 -10.29 23.67
N GLY A 387 -2.74 -10.19 22.53
CA GLY A 387 -1.68 -9.21 22.32
C GLY A 387 -0.45 -9.39 23.20
N GLN A 388 -0.25 -10.59 23.77
CA GLN A 388 0.96 -10.97 24.50
C GLN A 388 2.16 -11.18 23.57
N ALA A 389 3.31 -10.65 23.97
CA ALA A 389 4.55 -10.66 23.20
C ALA A 389 5.03 -12.08 22.90
N VAL A 390 5.32 -12.36 21.63
CA VAL A 390 5.89 -13.63 21.21
C VAL A 390 7.41 -13.48 21.18
N VAL A 391 8.10 -14.18 22.09
CA VAL A 391 9.56 -14.32 22.02
C VAL A 391 9.89 -15.19 20.82
N ASP A 392 10.73 -14.68 19.93
CA ASP A 392 11.21 -15.47 18.80
C ASP A 392 12.18 -16.55 19.29
N ALA A 393 11.82 -17.82 19.07
CA ALA A 393 12.55 -18.97 19.61
C ALA A 393 13.97 -19.16 19.04
N VAL A 394 14.34 -18.44 17.97
CA VAL A 394 15.66 -18.53 17.33
C VAL A 394 16.55 -17.36 17.75
N THR A 395 15.98 -16.15 17.89
CA THR A 395 16.74 -14.93 18.20
C THR A 395 16.64 -14.48 19.65
N GLY A 396 15.70 -15.03 20.44
CA GLY A 396 15.40 -14.59 21.81
C GLY A 396 14.74 -13.21 21.90
N VAL A 397 14.46 -12.57 20.76
CA VAL A 397 13.90 -11.21 20.71
C VAL A 397 12.38 -11.28 20.87
N ALA A 398 11.83 -10.53 21.82
CA ALA A 398 10.39 -10.31 21.90
C ALA A 398 9.93 -9.53 20.66
N THR A 399 9.13 -10.19 19.80
CA THR A 399 8.45 -9.52 18.69
C THR A 399 7.28 -8.70 19.24
N THR A 400 7.04 -7.52 18.66
CA THR A 400 5.88 -6.70 19.02
C THR A 400 4.60 -7.38 18.56
N SER A 401 3.95 -8.10 19.46
CA SER A 401 2.59 -8.56 19.24
C SER A 401 1.64 -7.37 19.22
N THR A 402 1.14 -7.03 18.05
CA THR A 402 -0.15 -6.34 17.98
C THR A 402 -1.22 -7.30 18.51
N ALA A 403 -2.15 -6.78 19.31
CA ALA A 403 -3.35 -7.53 19.67
C ALA A 403 -4.17 -7.83 18.41
N SER A 404 -4.95 -8.92 18.40
CA SER A 404 -5.87 -9.27 17.30
C SER A 404 -7.07 -8.32 17.15
N LYS A 405 -6.93 -7.06 17.56
CA LYS A 405 -7.97 -6.05 17.48
C LYS A 405 -8.26 -5.74 16.01
N GLY A 406 -9.52 -5.93 15.59
CA GLY A 406 -9.96 -5.78 14.21
C GLY A 406 -10.02 -7.09 13.41
N GLN A 407 -9.48 -8.20 13.93
CA GLN A 407 -9.62 -9.52 13.33
C GLN A 407 -10.92 -10.20 13.79
N GLY A 408 -11.53 -11.01 12.94
CA GLY A 408 -12.70 -11.83 13.30
C GLY A 408 -12.40 -12.98 14.28
N ALA A 409 -13.45 -13.63 14.78
CA ALA A 409 -13.40 -14.73 15.75
C ALA A 409 -12.65 -15.97 15.22
N ASN A 410 -12.61 -16.16 13.91
CA ASN A 410 -11.84 -17.18 13.20
C ASN A 410 -10.31 -16.94 13.23
N PHE A 411 -9.82 -15.82 13.79
CA PHE A 411 -8.41 -15.47 13.86
C PHE A 411 -7.54 -16.61 14.42
N VAL A 412 -6.48 -16.92 13.68
CA VAL A 412 -5.49 -17.95 14.04
C VAL A 412 -4.21 -17.28 14.57
N PRO A 413 -3.79 -17.52 15.82
CA PRO A 413 -2.52 -17.03 16.34
C PRO A 413 -1.33 -17.48 15.48
N GLY A 414 -0.36 -16.59 15.28
CA GLY A 414 0.74 -16.80 14.36
C GLY A 414 0.99 -15.56 13.51
N ASN A 415 1.26 -15.73 12.22
CA ASN A 415 1.43 -14.60 11.32
C ASN A 415 0.08 -13.86 11.11
N ILE A 416 0.05 -12.54 11.34
CA ILE A 416 -1.18 -11.75 11.28
C ILE A 416 -1.69 -11.52 9.85
N TRP A 417 -0.81 -11.62 8.84
CA TRP A 417 -1.14 -11.34 7.44
C TRP A 417 -1.49 -12.59 6.64
N LEU A 418 -0.76 -13.68 6.85
CA LEU A 418 -0.94 -14.96 6.15
C LEU A 418 -0.53 -16.11 7.07
N THR A 419 -1.50 -16.86 7.58
CA THR A 419 -1.24 -17.98 8.50
C THR A 419 -0.46 -19.09 7.80
N ASP A 420 0.28 -19.90 8.56
CA ASP A 420 0.96 -21.07 7.99
C ASP A 420 0.01 -22.16 7.49
N VAL A 421 -1.24 -22.20 7.99
CA VAL A 421 -2.29 -23.11 7.51
C VAL A 421 -2.78 -22.65 6.15
N ASP A 422 -3.21 -21.40 6.05
CA ASP A 422 -3.67 -20.77 4.80
C ASP A 422 -2.59 -20.84 3.72
N ARG A 423 -1.34 -20.50 4.08
CA ARG A 423 -0.17 -20.58 3.19
C ARG A 423 0.08 -21.99 2.66
N LYS A 424 0.01 -23.02 3.51
CA LYS A 424 0.19 -24.41 3.08
C LYS A 424 -0.95 -24.83 2.15
N ALA A 425 -2.20 -24.50 2.49
CA ALA A 425 -3.38 -24.84 1.70
C ALA A 425 -3.35 -24.25 0.28
N VAL A 426 -2.75 -23.07 0.08
CA VAL A 426 -2.66 -22.43 -1.24
C VAL A 426 -1.48 -22.92 -2.08
N ASP A 427 -0.46 -23.54 -1.48
CA ASP A 427 0.77 -23.99 -2.15
C ASP A 427 0.53 -25.25 -2.99
N ILE A 428 0.97 -25.24 -4.25
CA ILE A 428 0.97 -26.41 -5.15
C ILE A 428 1.68 -27.62 -4.54
N ALA A 429 2.64 -27.42 -3.63
CA ALA A 429 3.32 -28.51 -2.92
C ALA A 429 2.37 -29.33 -2.02
N ASN A 430 1.24 -28.75 -1.61
CA ASN A 430 0.20 -29.41 -0.81
C ASN A 430 -1.13 -29.55 -1.59
N GLY A 431 -1.11 -29.46 -2.92
CA GLY A 431 -2.30 -29.56 -3.78
C GLY A 431 -3.05 -28.24 -4.02
N GLY A 432 -2.53 -27.11 -3.54
CA GLY A 432 -3.08 -25.78 -3.80
C GLY A 432 -2.85 -25.25 -5.23
N LYS A 433 -3.25 -23.99 -5.48
CA LYS A 433 -3.23 -23.36 -6.82
C LYS A 433 -2.06 -22.38 -7.08
N TYR A 434 -1.24 -22.09 -6.07
CA TYR A 434 -0.16 -21.09 -6.13
C TYR A 434 1.23 -21.71 -6.02
N VAL A 435 2.18 -21.19 -6.80
CA VAL A 435 3.60 -21.29 -6.46
C VAL A 435 3.90 -20.26 -5.38
N VAL A 436 4.19 -20.72 -4.16
CA VAL A 436 4.51 -19.87 -3.02
C VAL A 436 6.01 -19.57 -2.99
N SER A 437 6.36 -18.31 -2.75
CA SER A 437 7.74 -17.88 -2.53
C SER A 437 7.85 -17.08 -1.23
N GLN A 438 8.69 -17.51 -0.29
CA GLN A 438 8.98 -16.80 0.96
C GLN A 438 10.46 -16.40 1.03
N ARG A 439 10.76 -15.40 1.85
CA ARG A 439 12.16 -15.07 2.19
C ARG A 439 12.81 -16.26 2.91
N ALA A 440 14.01 -16.62 2.51
CA ALA A 440 14.85 -17.62 3.19
C ALA A 440 16.21 -17.01 3.55
N ALA A 441 16.81 -17.48 4.65
CA ALA A 441 18.15 -17.04 5.06
C ALA A 441 19.20 -17.45 4.01
N GLY A 442 20.15 -16.57 3.71
CA GLY A 442 21.19 -16.81 2.70
C GLY A 442 20.70 -16.76 1.23
N VAL A 443 19.40 -16.67 0.96
CA VAL A 443 18.85 -16.69 -0.40
C VAL A 443 18.48 -15.28 -0.88
N SER A 444 18.93 -14.94 -2.09
CA SER A 444 18.53 -13.70 -2.78
C SER A 444 17.02 -13.68 -3.06
N GLY A 445 16.31 -12.71 -2.47
CA GLY A 445 14.87 -12.56 -2.66
C GLY A 445 14.48 -12.33 -4.13
N ARG A 446 15.32 -11.65 -4.91
CA ARG A 446 15.12 -11.47 -6.37
C ARG A 446 15.10 -12.81 -7.08
N ASP A 447 16.11 -13.64 -6.83
CA ASP A 447 16.35 -14.84 -7.62
C ASP A 447 15.37 -15.94 -7.22
N ASN A 448 15.00 -16.02 -5.93
CA ASN A 448 13.92 -16.89 -5.46
C ASN A 448 12.54 -16.48 -6.03
N LEU A 449 12.22 -15.19 -6.07
CA LEU A 449 10.97 -14.71 -6.66
C LEU A 449 10.93 -14.94 -8.17
N LYS A 450 12.04 -14.70 -8.88
CA LYS A 450 12.19 -15.00 -10.32
C LYS A 450 11.97 -16.48 -10.60
N ALA A 451 12.64 -17.37 -9.86
CA ALA A 451 12.48 -18.82 -10.01
C ALA A 451 11.07 -19.31 -9.66
N ALA A 452 10.36 -18.66 -8.73
CA ALA A 452 8.95 -18.95 -8.45
C ALA A 452 8.03 -18.51 -9.60
N ALA A 453 8.22 -17.30 -10.14
CA ALA A 453 7.46 -16.78 -11.27
C ALA A 453 7.66 -17.63 -12.54
N GLU A 454 8.91 -18.03 -12.84
CA GLU A 454 9.24 -18.91 -13.97
C GLU A 454 8.57 -20.29 -13.84
N ARG A 455 8.59 -20.89 -12.63
CA ARG A 455 7.87 -22.16 -12.38
C ARG A 455 6.36 -22.04 -12.57
N ALA A 456 5.75 -20.93 -12.15
CA ALA A 456 4.31 -20.70 -12.34
C ALA A 456 3.96 -20.50 -13.83
N ALA A 457 4.78 -19.74 -14.56
CA ALA A 457 4.60 -19.50 -16.00
C ALA A 457 4.76 -20.78 -16.83
N ASN A 458 5.74 -21.64 -16.50
CA ASN A 458 5.94 -22.92 -17.19
C ASN A 458 4.75 -23.87 -16.98
N ARG A 459 4.26 -23.99 -15.73
CA ARG A 459 3.02 -24.75 -15.43
C ARG A 459 1.79 -24.22 -16.15
N TRP A 460 1.70 -22.90 -16.35
CA TRP A 460 0.64 -22.32 -17.17
C TRP A 460 0.76 -22.78 -18.63
N GLY A 461 1.96 -22.73 -19.21
CA GLY A 461 2.25 -23.19 -20.57
C GLY A 461 1.87 -24.65 -20.80
N GLU A 462 2.28 -25.54 -19.89
CA GLU A 462 1.95 -26.99 -19.89
C GLU A 462 0.45 -27.26 -19.80
N ARG A 463 -0.27 -26.50 -18.96
CA ARG A 463 -1.73 -26.63 -18.83
C ARG A 463 -2.46 -26.08 -20.06
N ALA A 464 -1.97 -24.99 -20.64
CA ALA A 464 -2.52 -24.40 -21.86
C ALA A 464 -2.18 -25.18 -23.13
N SER A 465 -1.16 -26.06 -23.12
CA SER A 465 -0.84 -26.98 -24.22
C SER A 465 -1.59 -28.30 -24.10
N SER A 466 -1.73 -28.87 -22.89
CA SER A 466 -2.55 -30.09 -22.68
C SER A 466 -4.03 -29.86 -23.02
N LEU A 467 -4.58 -28.69 -22.66
CA LEU A 467 -5.93 -28.27 -23.07
C LEU A 467 -6.10 -28.03 -24.58
N ARG A 468 -5.01 -27.79 -25.33
CA ARG A 468 -5.03 -27.64 -26.80
C ARG A 468 -4.83 -28.95 -27.55
N ASN A 469 -4.09 -29.90 -26.97
CA ASN A 469 -3.84 -31.21 -27.57
C ASN A 469 -4.97 -32.22 -27.28
N GLY A 470 -5.81 -31.98 -26.28
CA GLY A 470 -7.04 -32.74 -26.05
C GLY A 470 -8.15 -32.37 -27.03
N ARG A 471 -8.39 -33.21 -28.05
CA ARG A 471 -9.58 -33.13 -28.94
C ARG A 471 -10.88 -33.08 -28.11
N TRP A 472 -11.62 -31.99 -28.22
CA TRP A 472 -13.01 -31.92 -27.75
C TRP A 472 -14.00 -31.96 -28.91
N ARG A 473 -14.78 -33.06 -28.97
CA ARG A 473 -16.10 -33.07 -29.63
C ARG A 473 -17.08 -32.23 -28.79
N LEU A 474 -18.17 -31.80 -29.44
CA LEU A 474 -19.20 -30.90 -28.92
C LEU A 474 -19.67 -31.19 -27.48
N SER A 475 -19.86 -30.12 -26.69
CA SER A 475 -21.19 -29.75 -26.15
C SER A 475 -21.14 -28.35 -25.52
N THR A 476 -22.24 -27.60 -25.63
CA THR A 476 -22.40 -26.28 -25.01
C THR A 476 -22.69 -26.40 -23.52
N HIS A 477 -21.70 -26.20 -22.63
CA HIS A 477 -21.82 -25.49 -21.33
C HIS A 477 -20.46 -25.42 -20.57
N ARG A 478 -20.21 -24.29 -19.90
CA ARG A 478 -19.15 -23.98 -18.89
C ARG A 478 -17.72 -24.50 -19.12
N ARG A 479 -16.78 -23.57 -19.38
CA ARG A 479 -15.32 -23.81 -19.22
C ARG A 479 -14.92 -23.89 -17.73
N PRO A 480 -13.98 -24.76 -17.31
CA PRO A 480 -13.51 -24.82 -15.93
C PRO A 480 -12.49 -23.72 -15.59
N GLN A 481 -12.72 -23.00 -14.50
CA GLN A 481 -11.80 -22.00 -13.94
C GLN A 481 -10.71 -22.66 -13.07
N GLN A 482 -9.53 -22.94 -13.61
CA GLN A 482 -8.34 -23.13 -12.79
C GLN A 482 -7.10 -22.51 -13.46
N GLN A 483 -6.79 -21.29 -13.01
CA GLN A 483 -5.60 -20.52 -13.36
C GLN A 483 -4.42 -20.91 -12.45
N SER A 484 -3.19 -20.92 -12.98
CA SER A 484 -1.94 -21.15 -12.21
C SER A 484 -1.37 -19.82 -11.71
N ARG A 485 -0.95 -19.73 -10.44
CA ARG A 485 -0.83 -18.43 -9.76
C ARG A 485 0.43 -18.27 -8.90
N VAL A 486 0.79 -17.04 -8.50
CA VAL A 486 2.00 -16.73 -7.69
C VAL A 486 1.67 -15.92 -6.44
N VAL A 487 2.20 -16.31 -5.28
CA VAL A 487 2.12 -15.53 -4.02
C VAL A 487 3.51 -15.30 -3.41
N HIS A 488 3.79 -14.06 -2.99
CA HIS A 488 5.03 -13.67 -2.33
C HIS A 488 4.83 -12.72 -1.13
N GLY A 489 5.65 -12.96 -0.10
CA GLY A 489 5.71 -12.23 1.19
C GLY A 489 7.02 -11.43 1.39
N GLY A 490 7.21 -10.26 0.75
CA GLY A 490 8.38 -9.39 0.88
C GLY A 490 8.09 -7.88 0.92
N GLY A 491 8.71 -7.18 1.87
CA GLY A 491 8.84 -5.71 1.92
C GLY A 491 10.23 -5.24 1.47
N SER A 492 10.41 -3.92 1.28
CA SER A 492 11.56 -3.24 0.64
C SER A 492 12.94 -3.44 1.29
#